data_AF-A0A976D2W7-F1
#
_entry.id   AF-A0A976D2W7-F1
#
_cell.length_a   1.000
_cell.length_b   1.000
_cell.length_c   1.000
_cell.angle_alpha   90.00
_cell.angle_beta   90.00
_cell.angle_gamma   90.00
#
_symmetry.space_group_name_H-M   'P 1'
#
loop_
_entity.id
_entity.type
_entity.pdbx_description
1 polymer ?
#
loop_
_entity_poly.entity_id
_entity_poly.type
_entity_poly.pdbx_seq_one_letter_code
_entity_poly.pdbx_strand_id
1 'polypeptide(L)'
;GFVWGLSAAVKSEITLSNGAVDQSSFFDFEVCRMPEVPKIEIHVIPSTEEPGGAGETSVPSVMPALMNALAAATGKRIYTMPLKKAGYSL
;
A
#
# COMPACT_ATOMS: atom_id res chain seq x y z
N GLY A 1 6.40 7.55 2.01
CA GLY A 1 5.68 6.39 2.56
C GLY A 1 4.44 6.00 1.75
N PHE A 2 3.47 6.91 1.56
CA PHE A 2 2.14 6.59 1.02
C PHE A 2 2.12 5.68 -0.23
N VAL A 3 2.79 6.08 -1.31
CA VAL A 3 2.79 5.30 -2.58
C VAL A 3 3.45 3.93 -2.41
N TRP A 4 4.45 3.81 -1.52
CA TRP A 4 5.08 2.54 -1.20
C TRP A 4 4.11 1.61 -0.46
N GLY A 5 3.41 2.13 0.56
CA GLY A 5 2.38 1.38 1.27
C GLY A 5 1.19 1.01 0.38
N LEU A 6 0.79 1.88 -0.56
CA LEU A 6 -0.25 1.58 -1.55
C LEU A 6 0.19 0.45 -2.49
N SER A 7 1.46 0.45 -2.91
CA SER A 7 2.04 -0.63 -3.73
C SER A 7 1.97 -1.97 -2.99
N ALA A 8 2.42 -1.99 -1.73
CA ALA A 8 2.33 -3.16 -0.86
C ALA A 8 0.90 -3.61 -0.59
N ALA A 9 -0.06 -2.67 -0.51
CA ALA A 9 -1.45 -2.99 -0.33
C ALA A 9 -2.07 -3.65 -1.57
N VAL A 10 -1.74 -3.16 -2.77
CA VAL A 10 -2.49 -3.58 -3.97
C VAL A 10 -1.79 -4.68 -4.77
N LYS A 11 -0.46 -4.66 -4.89
CA LYS A 11 0.24 -5.47 -5.89
C LYS A 11 1.59 -6.05 -5.50
N SER A 12 2.37 -5.40 -4.63
CA SER A 12 3.73 -5.85 -4.32
C SER A 12 3.70 -7.13 -3.49
N GLU A 13 4.37 -8.17 -3.99
CA GLU A 13 4.49 -9.46 -3.34
C GLU A 13 5.88 -10.04 -3.59
N ILE A 14 6.47 -10.62 -2.56
CA ILE A 14 7.65 -11.48 -2.68
C ILE A 14 7.20 -12.90 -2.39
N THR A 15 7.39 -13.79 -3.36
CA THR A 15 7.13 -15.23 -3.22
C THR A 15 8.44 -16.00 -3.18
N LEU A 16 8.40 -17.19 -2.58
CA LEU A 16 9.56 -18.05 -2.43
C LEU A 16 9.28 -19.43 -3.03
N SER A 17 10.18 -19.88 -3.90
CA SER A 17 10.22 -21.25 -4.41
C SER A 17 11.58 -21.87 -4.09
N ASN A 18 11.59 -23.07 -3.50
CA ASN A 18 12.81 -23.80 -3.15
C ASN A 18 13.81 -22.99 -2.28
N GLY A 19 13.31 -22.09 -1.44
CA GLY A 19 14.14 -21.24 -0.58
C GLY A 19 14.76 -20.02 -1.28
N ALA A 20 14.43 -19.75 -2.53
CA ALA A 20 14.86 -18.57 -3.28
C ALA A 20 13.67 -17.63 -3.55
N VAL A 21 13.96 -16.33 -3.63
CA VAL A 21 12.98 -15.31 -4.05
C VAL A 21 12.68 -15.47 -5.54
N ASP A 22 11.41 -15.45 -5.92
CA ASP A 22 10.99 -15.62 -7.31
C ASP A 22 11.14 -14.32 -8.13
N GLN A 23 10.95 -13.15 -7.51
CA GLN A 23 11.01 -11.84 -8.16
C GLN A 23 12.45 -11.29 -8.23
N SER A 24 12.85 -10.78 -9.38
CA SER A 24 14.22 -10.38 -9.69
C SER A 24 14.41 -8.88 -9.94
N SER A 25 13.32 -8.13 -10.19
CA SER A 25 13.34 -6.74 -10.62
C SER A 25 11.99 -6.03 -10.37
N PHE A 26 11.84 -4.77 -10.82
CA PHE A 26 10.54 -4.07 -10.79
C PHE A 26 9.58 -4.46 -11.93
N PHE A 27 9.97 -5.41 -12.78
CA PHE A 27 9.09 -6.00 -13.77
C PHE A 27 8.18 -7.07 -13.13
N ASP A 28 8.74 -7.88 -12.24
CA ASP A 28 8.09 -9.00 -11.55
C ASP A 28 7.78 -8.70 -10.08
N PHE A 29 8.44 -7.73 -9.45
CA PHE A 29 7.99 -7.06 -8.22
C PHE A 29 7.30 -5.75 -8.56
N GLU A 30 5.98 -5.78 -8.70
CA GLU A 30 5.23 -4.60 -9.14
C GLU A 30 5.12 -3.51 -8.06
N VAL A 31 5.31 -2.26 -8.48
CA VAL A 31 5.09 -1.05 -7.68
C VAL A 31 4.16 -0.11 -8.41
N CYS A 32 3.46 0.77 -7.69
CA CYS A 32 2.58 1.76 -8.31
C CYS A 32 3.36 2.65 -9.27
N ARG A 33 2.81 2.86 -10.45
CA ARG A 33 3.32 3.79 -11.47
C ARG A 33 2.51 5.09 -11.43
N MET A 34 3.05 6.14 -12.04
CA MET A 34 2.41 7.47 -12.09
C MET A 34 0.91 7.47 -12.45
N PRO A 35 0.41 6.71 -13.45
CA PRO A 35 -1.02 6.72 -13.79
C PRO A 35 -1.92 6.04 -12.75
N GLU A 36 -1.35 5.29 -11.80
CA GLU A 36 -2.09 4.52 -10.80
C GLU A 36 -2.21 5.26 -9.47
N VAL A 37 -1.48 6.38 -9.32
CA VAL A 37 -1.49 7.16 -8.09
C VAL A 37 -2.71 8.09 -8.11
N PRO A 38 -3.63 7.97 -7.14
CA PRO A 38 -4.77 8.86 -7.06
C PRO A 38 -4.32 10.28 -6.68
N LYS A 39 -5.22 11.27 -6.78
CA LYS A 39 -4.97 12.59 -6.21
C LYS A 39 -4.69 12.46 -4.71
N ILE A 40 -3.56 13.00 -4.27
CA ILE A 40 -3.15 13.02 -2.86
C ILE A 40 -3.28 14.45 -2.33
N GLU A 41 -4.01 14.60 -1.23
CA GLU A 41 -4.09 15.85 -0.48
C GLU A 41 -3.30 15.69 0.82
N ILE A 42 -2.46 16.69 1.14
CA ILE A 42 -1.59 16.67 2.32
C ILE A 42 -1.98 17.85 3.20
N HIS A 43 -2.36 17.54 4.44
CA HIS A 43 -2.66 18.53 5.46
C HIS A 43 -1.61 18.44 6.56
N VAL A 44 -0.85 19.51 6.76
CA VAL A 44 0.11 19.61 7.86
C VAL A 44 -0.60 20.24 9.05
N ILE A 45 -0.68 19.51 10.15
CA ILE A 45 -1.32 19.98 11.39
C ILE A 45 -0.25 20.70 12.23
N PRO A 46 -0.48 21.97 12.64
CA PRO A 46 0.45 22.68 13.51
C PRO A 46 0.67 21.96 14.85
N SER A 47 1.91 21.91 15.31
CA SER A 47 2.29 21.33 16.60
C SER A 47 3.34 22.20 17.28
N THR A 48 3.26 22.33 18.60
CA THR A 48 4.29 22.96 19.45
C THR A 48 5.21 21.95 20.13
N GLU A 49 4.98 20.65 19.91
CA GLU A 49 5.82 19.58 20.43
C GLU A 49 7.16 19.50 19.69
N GLU A 50 8.13 18.84 20.30
CA GLU A 50 9.42 18.57 19.66
C GLU A 50 9.24 17.78 18.35
N PRO A 51 10.07 18.04 17.31
CA PRO A 51 9.98 17.33 16.04
C PRO A 51 10.14 15.81 16.20
N GLY A 52 9.19 15.07 15.62
CA GLY A 52 9.23 13.60 15.54
C GLY A 52 9.43 13.07 14.12
N GLY A 53 9.52 11.75 13.99
CA GLY A 53 9.65 11.08 12.69
C GLY A 53 8.33 11.07 11.91
N ALA A 54 8.35 11.59 10.67
CA ALA A 54 7.18 11.60 9.79
C ALA A 54 7.32 10.72 8.53
N GLY A 55 8.53 10.23 8.22
CA GLY A 55 8.81 9.55 6.95
C GLY A 55 8.03 8.25 6.73
N GLU A 56 7.81 7.50 7.80
CA GLU A 56 7.20 6.16 7.76
C GLU A 56 5.70 6.17 8.03
N THR A 57 5.14 7.24 8.61
CA THR A 57 3.75 7.29 9.14
C THR A 57 2.67 6.92 8.12
N SER A 58 2.93 7.20 6.84
CA SER A 58 2.01 6.89 5.74
C SER A 58 2.05 5.43 5.28
N VAL A 59 3.11 4.68 5.58
CA VAL A 59 3.27 3.27 5.17
C VAL A 59 2.29 2.35 5.91
N PRO A 60 2.22 2.35 7.26
CA PRO A 60 1.30 1.47 7.98
C PRO A 60 -0.16 1.94 7.93
N SER A 61 -0.42 3.21 7.58
CA SER A 61 -1.78 3.79 7.61
C SER A 61 -2.54 3.68 6.29
N VAL A 62 -1.86 3.69 5.14
CA VAL A 62 -2.54 3.64 3.83
C VAL A 62 -3.28 2.32 3.58
N MET A 63 -2.66 1.19 3.96
CA MET A 63 -3.27 -0.13 3.79
C MET A 63 -4.59 -0.27 4.58
N PRO A 64 -4.64 -0.08 5.93
CA PRO A 64 -5.90 -0.19 6.66
C PRO A 64 -6.93 0.84 6.23
N ALA A 65 -6.53 2.05 5.83
CA ALA A 65 -7.45 3.05 5.26
C ALA A 65 -8.12 2.53 3.98
N LEU A 66 -7.34 1.98 3.04
CA LEU A 66 -7.86 1.38 1.81
C LEU A 66 -8.78 0.19 2.10
N MET A 67 -8.38 -0.71 3.01
CA MET A 67 -9.18 -1.89 3.37
C MET A 67 -10.51 -1.51 4.02
N ASN A 68 -10.52 -0.47 4.86
CA ASN A 68 -11.75 0.05 5.45
C ASN A 68 -12.65 0.69 4.38
N ALA A 69 -12.08 1.43 3.43
CA ALA A 69 -12.83 2.01 2.32
C ALA A 69 -13.46 0.93 1.43
N LEU A 70 -12.72 -0.13 1.09
CA LEU A 70 -13.25 -1.28 0.34
C LEU A 70 -14.37 -1.98 1.11
N ALA A 71 -14.21 -2.20 2.42
CA ALA A 71 -15.24 -2.81 3.25
C ALA A 71 -16.51 -1.95 3.30
N ALA A 72 -16.37 -0.63 3.43
CA ALA A 72 -17.49 0.30 3.42
C ALA A 72 -18.20 0.35 2.05
N ALA A 73 -17.44 0.32 0.95
CA ALA A 73 -17.99 0.39 -0.41
C ALA A 73 -18.65 -0.92 -0.87
N THR A 74 -18.16 -2.07 -0.41
CA THR A 74 -18.57 -3.38 -0.94
C THR A 74 -19.36 -4.23 0.07
N GLY A 75 -19.36 -3.86 1.35
CA GLY A 75 -19.87 -4.68 2.45
C GLY A 75 -19.04 -5.93 2.75
N LYS A 76 -17.89 -6.12 2.08
CA LYS A 76 -17.04 -7.30 2.22
C LYS A 76 -15.69 -6.94 2.85
N ARG A 77 -15.29 -7.70 3.86
CA ARG A 77 -13.97 -7.56 4.47
C ARG A 77 -12.98 -8.51 3.80
N ILE A 78 -11.89 -7.97 3.29
CA ILE A 78 -10.80 -8.73 2.67
C ILE A 78 -9.68 -8.87 3.71
N TYR A 79 -9.13 -10.07 3.82
CA TYR A 79 -8.06 -10.40 4.77
C TYR A 79 -6.80 -10.94 4.08
N THR A 80 -6.82 -11.02 2.74
CA THR A 80 -5.72 -11.50 1.93
C THR A 80 -5.04 -10.32 1.25
N MET A 81 -3.71 -10.26 1.38
CA MET A 81 -2.87 -9.24 0.77
C MET A 81 -1.77 -9.88 -0.09
N PRO A 82 -1.27 -9.17 -1.13
CA PRO A 82 -1.84 -7.92 -1.66
C PRO A 82 -3.22 -8.14 -2.29
N LEU A 83 -3.98 -7.04 -2.47
CA LEU A 83 -5.36 -7.08 -2.98
C LEU A 83 -5.51 -7.72 -4.37
N LYS A 84 -4.43 -7.75 -5.18
CA LYS A 84 -4.35 -8.54 -6.43
C LYS A 84 -4.74 -10.01 -6.23
N LYS A 85 -4.39 -10.61 -5.09
CA LYS A 85 -4.76 -12.01 -4.76
C LYS A 85 -6.26 -12.19 -4.50
N ALA A 86 -6.95 -11.11 -4.17
CA ALA A 86 -8.39 -11.06 -3.99
C ALA A 86 -9.13 -10.57 -5.26
N GLY A 87 -8.44 -10.39 -6.38
CA GLY A 87 -9.03 -9.99 -7.67
C GLY A 87 -9.20 -8.48 -7.88
N TYR A 88 -8.53 -7.65 -7.08
CA TYR A 88 -8.56 -6.19 -7.24
C TYR A 88 -7.30 -5.67 -7.95
N SER A 89 -7.44 -4.59 -8.71
CA SER A 89 -6.34 -3.86 -9.35
C SER A 89 -6.53 -2.35 -9.19
N LEU A 90 -5.46 -1.59 -9.44
CA LEU A 90 -5.53 -0.13 -9.64
C LEU A 90 -6.00 0.21 -11.05
#